data_AF-A0A2A2R163-F1
#
_entry.id   AF-A0A2A2R163-F1
#
_cell.length_a   1.000
_cell.length_b   1.000
_cell.length_c   1.000
_cell.angle_alpha   90.00
_cell.angle_beta   90.00
_cell.angle_gamma   90.00
#
_symmetry.space_group_name_H-M   'P 1'
#
loop_
_entity.id
_entity.type
_entity.pdbx_description
1 polymer ?
#
loop_
_entity_poly.entity_id
_entity_poly.type
_entity_poly.pdbx_seq_one_letter_code
_entity_poly.pdbx_strand_id
1 'polypeptide(L)'
;MMQSKFVAWVSLILAAVGLFLFARRILLWRMRKAATPKAAPLEAPPFAELTPDHRILVISNGEQFGPFTRAEVISMLHAGRIAPDAMCWEPGAVDWVPVKTLAAA
;
A
#
# COMPACT_ATOMS: atom_id res chain seq x y z
N MET A 1 -7.44 -29.20 -43.11
CA MET A 1 -6.20 -28.41 -42.94
C MET A 1 -6.40 -26.96 -42.46
N MET A 2 -7.61 -26.40 -42.33
CA MET A 2 -7.82 -24.99 -41.91
C MET A 2 -7.87 -24.72 -40.39
N GLN A 3 -8.06 -25.74 -39.54
CA GLN A 3 -8.24 -25.58 -38.08
C GLN A 3 -6.96 -25.20 -37.31
N SER A 4 -5.80 -25.74 -37.71
CA SER A 4 -4.52 -25.53 -36.99
C SER A 4 -4.07 -24.06 -36.98
N LYS A 5 -4.27 -23.33 -38.09
CA LYS A 5 -3.88 -21.92 -38.20
C LYS A 5 -4.74 -21.01 -37.32
N PHE A 6 -6.02 -21.34 -37.15
CA PHE A 6 -6.95 -20.60 -36.29
C PHE A 6 -6.66 -20.82 -34.80
N VAL A 7 -6.41 -22.07 -34.40
CA VAL A 7 -6.04 -22.42 -33.02
C VAL A 7 -4.69 -21.79 -32.63
N ALA A 8 -3.71 -21.77 -33.53
CA ALA A 8 -2.43 -21.09 -33.28
C ALA A 8 -2.60 -19.58 -33.09
N TRP A 9 -3.48 -18.95 -33.87
CA TRP A 9 -3.75 -17.51 -33.78
C TRP A 9 -4.49 -17.14 -32.49
N VAL A 10 -5.45 -17.96 -32.06
CA VAL A 10 -6.17 -17.78 -30.79
C VAL A 10 -5.26 -17.99 -29.58
N SER A 11 -4.37 -19.00 -29.60
CA SER A 11 -3.39 -19.21 -28.54
C SER A 11 -2.40 -18.06 -28.42
N LEU A 12 -1.99 -17.47 -29.54
CA LEU A 12 -1.10 -16.29 -29.55
C LEU A 12 -1.78 -15.06 -28.95
N ILE A 13 -3.08 -14.87 -29.22
CA ILE A 13 -3.88 -13.79 -28.60
C ILE A 13 -4.04 -14.02 -27.10
N LEU A 14 -4.37 -15.24 -26.67
CA LEU A 14 -4.53 -15.56 -25.24
C LEU A 14 -3.22 -15.38 -24.47
N ALA A 15 -2.07 -15.76 -25.05
CA ALA A 15 -0.75 -15.53 -24.46
C ALA A 15 -0.43 -14.03 -24.33
N ALA A 16 -0.72 -13.23 -25.37
CA ALA A 16 -0.51 -11.78 -25.35
C ALA A 16 -1.40 -11.07 -24.31
N VAL A 17 -2.68 -11.47 -24.20
CA VAL A 17 -3.60 -10.94 -23.20
C VAL A 17 -3.17 -11.35 -21.79
N GLY A 18 -2.74 -12.60 -21.58
CA GLY A 18 -2.20 -13.06 -20.31
C GLY A 18 -0.97 -12.26 -19.85
N LEU A 19 -0.02 -12.04 -20.78
CA LEU A 19 1.16 -11.22 -20.51
C LEU A 19 0.79 -9.76 -20.22
N PHE A 20 -0.18 -9.20 -20.93
CA PHE A 20 -0.67 -7.84 -20.69
C PHE A 20 -1.36 -7.68 -19.33
N LEU A 21 -2.19 -8.64 -18.93
CA LEU A 21 -2.82 -8.64 -17.61
C LEU A 21 -1.79 -8.84 -16.50
N PHE A 22 -0.78 -9.69 -16.70
CA PHE A 22 0.32 -9.89 -15.77
C PHE A 22 1.21 -8.64 -15.65
N ALA A 23 1.55 -8.01 -16.76
CA ALA A 23 2.28 -6.73 -16.79
C ALA A 23 1.47 -5.61 -16.15
N ARG A 24 0.16 -5.52 -16.39
CA ARG A 24 -0.75 -4.55 -15.76
C ARG A 24 -0.85 -4.80 -14.25
N ARG A 25 -0.94 -6.06 -13.80
CA ARG A 25 -0.93 -6.46 -12.39
C ARG A 25 0.38 -6.03 -11.71
N ILE A 26 1.52 -6.26 -12.35
CA ILE A 26 2.86 -5.86 -11.85
C ILE A 26 3.00 -4.33 -11.86
N LEU A 27 2.52 -3.65 -12.90
CA LEU A 27 2.57 -2.20 -13.04
C LEU A 27 1.71 -1.52 -11.97
N LEU A 28 0.54 -2.08 -11.64
CA LEU A 28 -0.31 -1.63 -10.54
C LEU A 28 0.34 -1.88 -9.17
N TRP A 29 1.09 -2.99 -9.02
CA TRP A 29 1.91 -3.24 -7.83
C TRP A 29 3.04 -2.22 -7.69
N ARG A 30 3.69 -1.84 -8.80
CA ARG A 30 4.80 -0.88 -8.82
C ARG A 30 4.36 0.57 -8.62
N MET A 31 3.20 0.95 -9.15
CA MET A 31 2.59 2.28 -8.89
C MET A 31 2.16 2.43 -7.43
N ARG A 32 1.71 1.35 -6.77
CA ARG A 32 1.37 1.36 -5.34
C ARG A 32 2.62 1.45 -4.43
N LYS A 33 3.80 1.11 -4.95
CA LYS A 33 5.11 1.34 -4.30
C LYS A 33 5.67 2.76 -4.51
N ALA A 34 5.05 3.58 -5.36
CA ALA A 34 5.49 4.95 -5.64
C ALA A 34 4.68 5.99 -4.84
N ALA A 35 4.53 5.76 -3.53
CA ALA A 35 3.97 6.74 -2.61
C ALA A 35 4.94 7.10 -1.49
N THR A 36 6.23 7.24 -1.83
CA THR A 36 7.12 8.15 -1.12
C THR A 36 7.04 9.52 -1.79
N PRO A 37 6.55 10.55 -1.09
CA PRO A 37 7.23 11.82 -1.05
C PRO A 37 8.12 11.82 0.20
N LYS A 38 9.26 11.13 0.14
CA LYS A 38 10.46 11.57 0.88
C LYS A 38 11.30 12.39 -0.10
N ALA A 39 10.73 13.50 -0.56
CA ALA A 39 11.40 14.60 -1.25
C ALA A 39 10.35 15.67 -1.64
N ALA A 40 9.97 16.50 -0.68
CA ALA A 40 9.90 17.93 -0.98
C ALA A 40 11.19 18.52 -0.42
N PRO A 41 12.22 18.78 -1.24
CA PRO A 41 13.36 19.57 -0.80
C PRO A 41 12.95 21.06 -0.75
N LEU A 42 13.23 21.69 0.39
CA LEU A 42 13.28 23.14 0.66
C LEU A 42 12.19 23.81 1.52
N GLU A 43 11.37 23.04 2.24
CA GLU A 43 10.84 23.52 3.52
C GLU A 43 11.35 22.55 4.58
N ALA A 44 12.21 23.02 5.48
CA ALA A 44 12.61 22.24 6.64
C ALA A 44 11.32 21.76 7.31
N PRO A 45 11.05 20.44 7.34
CA PRO A 45 9.80 19.99 7.89
C PRO A 45 9.74 20.35 9.38
N PRO A 46 8.56 20.63 9.93
CA PRO A 46 8.37 20.65 11.37
C PRO A 46 8.71 19.28 12.03
N PHE A 47 9.06 18.24 11.25
CA PHE A 47 9.60 16.94 11.70
C PHE A 47 10.97 17.00 12.42
N ALA A 48 11.55 18.18 12.64
CA ALA A 48 12.67 18.32 13.58
C ALA A 48 12.24 18.21 15.05
N GLU A 49 10.93 18.31 15.35
CA GLU A 49 10.40 18.02 16.68
C GLU A 49 9.80 16.62 16.71
N LEU A 50 10.68 15.63 16.78
CA LEU A 50 10.35 14.24 17.11
C LEU A 50 9.81 14.19 18.55
N THR A 51 8.52 14.43 18.75
CA THR A 51 7.85 14.25 20.03
C THR A 51 7.72 12.76 20.39
N PRO A 52 7.62 12.38 21.69
CA PRO A 52 7.74 10.99 22.16
C PRO A 52 6.71 9.97 21.66
N ASP A 53 5.64 10.43 20.99
CA ASP A 53 4.44 9.65 20.68
C ASP A 53 4.49 8.96 19.30
N HIS A 54 5.65 8.95 18.63
CA HIS A 54 5.90 8.29 17.34
C HIS A 54 6.08 6.77 17.49
N ARG A 55 5.00 6.02 17.70
CA ARG A 55 5.16 4.58 18.00
C ARG A 55 4.07 3.65 17.45
N ILE A 56 3.25 4.12 16.50
CA ILE A 56 2.22 3.26 15.90
C ILE A 56 2.84 2.41 14.79
N LEU A 57 2.70 1.09 14.91
CA LEU A 57 3.11 0.13 13.90
C LEU A 57 1.88 -0.31 13.13
N VAL A 58 1.94 -0.35 11.80
CA VAL A 58 0.81 -0.75 10.95
C VAL A 58 1.20 -2.00 10.17
N ILE A 59 0.43 -3.07 10.28
CA ILE A 59 0.56 -4.25 9.44
C ILE A 59 -0.42 -4.15 8.27
N SER A 60 0.14 -4.21 7.06
CA SER A 60 -0.63 -4.23 5.82
C SER A 60 -0.09 -5.30 4.89
N ASN A 61 -0.96 -6.17 4.38
CA ASN A 61 -0.59 -7.28 3.49
C ASN A 61 0.51 -8.21 4.04
N GLY A 62 0.58 -8.40 5.36
CA GLY A 62 1.55 -9.28 6.01
C GLY A 62 2.93 -8.65 6.24
N GLU A 63 3.10 -7.36 5.91
CA GLU A 63 4.32 -6.60 6.18
C GLU A 63 4.03 -5.50 7.21
N GLN A 64 4.97 -5.30 8.14
CA GLN A 64 4.88 -4.29 9.19
C GLN A 64 5.58 -3.00 8.75
N PHE A 65 4.89 -1.88 8.91
CA PHE A 65 5.34 -0.55 8.53
C PHE A 65 5.31 0.39 9.74
N GLY A 66 6.21 1.36 9.78
CA GLY A 66 6.30 2.36 10.84
C GLY A 66 7.68 2.38 11.51
N PRO A 67 7.82 3.07 12.66
CA PRO A 67 6.75 3.70 13.44
C PRO A 67 6.20 4.96 12.77
N PHE A 68 4.87 5.12 12.81
CA PHE A 68 4.13 6.29 12.35
C PHE A 68 3.48 7.01 13.53
N THR A 69 3.10 8.27 13.31
CA THR A 69 2.20 9.01 14.19
C THR A 69 0.74 8.66 13.92
N ARG A 70 -0.14 8.90 14.90
CA ARG A 70 -1.60 8.79 14.70
C ARG A 70 -2.08 9.63 13.53
N ALA A 71 -1.60 10.87 13.42
CA ALA A 71 -1.98 11.79 12.34
C ALA A 71 -1.56 11.25 10.96
N GLU A 72 -0.37 10.66 10.83
CA GLU A 72 0.07 10.02 9.60
C GLU A 72 -0.78 8.78 9.27
N VAL A 73 -1.09 7.93 10.26
CA VAL A 73 -1.94 6.76 10.05
C VAL A 73 -3.35 7.15 9.60
N ILE A 74 -3.94 8.16 10.23
CA ILE A 74 -5.24 8.72 9.83
C ILE A 74 -5.16 9.31 8.41
N SER A 75 -4.12 10.10 8.11
CA SER A 75 -3.90 10.65 6.76
C SER A 75 -3.77 9.53 5.71
N MET A 76 -3.02 8.48 6.01
CA MET A 76 -2.88 7.30 5.15
C MET A 76 -4.20 6.55 4.96
N LEU A 77 -5.04 6.49 6.00
CA LEU A 77 -6.37 5.89 5.93
C LEU A 77 -7.29 6.70 5.02
N HIS A 78 -7.37 8.02 5.20
CA HIS A 78 -8.18 8.92 4.35
C HIS A 78 -7.68 8.94 2.90
N ALA A 79 -6.36 8.86 2.70
CA ALA A 79 -5.76 8.77 1.37
C ALA A 79 -5.94 7.40 0.70
N GLY A 80 -6.55 6.42 1.38
CA GLY A 80 -6.74 5.05 0.86
C GLY A 80 -5.44 4.28 0.67
N ARG A 81 -4.34 4.70 1.32
CA ARG A 81 -3.03 4.03 1.25
C ARG A 81 -2.98 2.78 2.13
N ILE A 82 -3.73 2.78 3.22
CA ILE A 82 -3.91 1.63 4.11
C ILE A 82 -5.40 1.27 4.18
N ALA A 83 -5.69 -0.03 4.30
CA ALA A 83 -7.07 -0.49 4.44
C ALA A 83 -7.62 -0.11 5.83
N PRO A 84 -8.91 0.22 5.96
CA PRO A 84 -9.55 0.46 7.26
C PRO A 84 -9.48 -0.75 8.19
N ASP A 85 -9.44 -1.96 7.62
CA ASP A 85 -9.28 -3.23 8.34
C ASP A 85 -7.81 -3.63 8.51
N ALA A 86 -6.85 -2.81 8.08
CA ALA A 86 -5.45 -3.04 8.42
C ALA A 86 -5.27 -2.98 9.94
N MET A 87 -4.30 -3.73 10.45
CA MET A 87 -4.05 -3.80 11.89
C MET A 87 -2.97 -2.78 12.25
N CYS A 88 -3.18 -2.05 13.32
CA CYS A 88 -2.18 -1.18 13.93
C CYS A 88 -1.98 -1.52 15.40
N TRP A 89 -0.76 -1.32 15.87
CA TRP A 89 -0.40 -1.49 17.27
C TRP A 89 0.15 -0.18 17.81
N GLU A 90 -0.40 0.26 18.93
CA GLU A 90 0.07 1.42 19.69
C GLU A 90 0.79 0.95 20.96
N PRO A 91 1.75 1.71 21.48
CA PRO A 91 2.38 1.41 22.76
C PRO A 91 1.35 1.39 23.88
N GLY A 92 1.33 0.30 24.64
CA GLY A 92 0.35 0.11 25.71
C GLY A 92 -0.95 -0.54 25.25
N ALA A 93 -1.13 -0.78 23.94
CA ALA A 93 -2.20 -1.64 23.46
C ALA A 93 -1.87 -3.12 23.78
N VAL A 94 -2.85 -3.82 24.35
CA VAL A 94 -2.75 -5.25 24.67
C VAL A 94 -2.68 -6.09 23.40
N ASP A 95 -3.43 -5.67 22.37
CA ASP A 95 -3.55 -6.37 21.09
C ASP A 95 -3.45 -5.40 19.91
N TRP A 96 -3.26 -5.96 18.72
CA TRP A 96 -3.39 -5.23 17.46
C TRP A 96 -4.84 -4.81 17.24
N VAL A 97 -5.04 -3.53 16.95
CA VAL A 97 -6.35 -2.92 16.77
C VAL A 97 -6.52 -2.52 15.30
N PRO A 98 -7.72 -2.61 14.71
CA PRO A 98 -7.94 -2.09 13.36
C PRO A 98 -7.63 -0.59 13.26
N VAL A 99 -7.02 -0.17 12.16
CA VAL A 99 -6.65 1.23 11.89
C VAL A 99 -7.86 2.16 11.96
N LYS A 100 -9.03 1.70 11.50
CA LYS A 100 -10.29 2.47 11.62
C LYS A 100 -10.64 2.88 13.05
N THR A 101 -10.19 2.13 14.05
CA THR A 101 -10.42 2.44 15.47
C THR A 101 -9.66 3.70 15.89
N LEU A 102 -8.53 4.02 15.25
CA LEU A 102 -7.76 5.24 15.53
C LEU A 102 -8.48 6.50 15.05
N ALA A 103 -9.30 6.40 14.00
CA ALA A 103 -10.09 7.51 13.47
C ALA A 103 -11.41 7.71 14.22
N ALA A 104 -11.83 6.73 15.02
CA ALA A 104 -13.08 6.74 15.77
C ALA A 104 -12.92 7.21 17.23
N ALA A 105 -11.68 7.39 17.71
CA ALA A 105 -11.33 7.83 19.06
C ALA A 105 -10.87 9.29 19.04
#